data_AF-A0A316FLL3-F1
#
_entry.id   AF-A0A316FLL3-F1
#
_cell.length_a   1.000
_cell.length_b   1.000
_cell.length_c   1.000
_cell.angle_alpha   90.00
_cell.angle_beta   90.00
_cell.angle_gamma   90.00
#
_symmetry.space_group_name_H-M   'P 1'
#
loop_
_entity.id
_entity.type
_entity.pdbx_description
1 polymer ?
#
loop_
_entity_poly.entity_id
_entity_poly.type
_entity_poly.pdbx_seq_one_letter_code
_entity_poly.pdbx_strand_id
1 'polypeptide(L)'
;MWRMRTLSLRILVTTVAVALATGVAATPAHAAALPSRATWLADVQAVTDQAAGYLDDRLPASGVRAAIVLDIDNTALQSKYKPYDATPAVLALARQARADGAAVFFVTARPEIIEAATELNLSAVGYRWTDIYTRLTFDFSDNQTLKTKARIDIEKRGYTIVANVGNSATDLGGGHAERTFKLPDYDGQLD
;
A
#
# COMPACT_ATOMS: atom_id res chain seq x y z
N MET A 1 51.24 -82.92 -3.55
CA MET A 1 50.95 -81.47 -3.65
C MET A 1 49.45 -81.26 -3.53
N TRP A 2 48.93 -80.90 -2.34
CA TRP A 2 47.53 -80.49 -2.16
C TRP A 2 47.52 -79.31 -1.18
N ARG A 3 47.13 -78.13 -1.65
CA ARG A 3 46.94 -76.94 -0.81
C ARG A 3 45.56 -77.00 -0.17
N MET A 4 45.49 -77.13 1.15
CA MET A 4 44.28 -76.88 1.95
C MET A 4 44.04 -75.38 2.02
N ARG A 5 42.84 -74.95 1.62
CA ARG A 5 42.32 -73.60 1.82
C ARG A 5 41.60 -73.56 3.17
N THR A 6 42.09 -72.72 4.08
CA THR A 6 41.40 -72.36 5.32
C THR A 6 40.28 -71.36 5.03
N LEU A 7 39.06 -71.68 5.47
CA LEU A 7 37.95 -70.72 5.55
C LEU A 7 38.26 -69.66 6.60
N SER A 8 37.94 -68.40 6.32
CA SER A 8 37.93 -67.33 7.30
C SER A 8 36.56 -66.65 7.29
N LEU A 9 35.90 -66.76 8.44
CA LEU A 9 34.61 -66.20 8.80
C LEU A 9 34.69 -64.67 8.81
N ARG A 10 33.81 -63.98 8.06
CA ARG A 10 33.70 -62.51 8.10
C ARG A 10 32.53 -62.11 8.99
N ILE A 11 32.85 -61.49 10.13
CA ILE A 11 31.90 -60.82 11.02
C ILE A 11 31.52 -59.48 10.36
N LEU A 12 30.22 -59.23 10.23
CA LEU A 12 29.68 -57.97 9.72
C LEU A 12 29.51 -56.99 10.89
N VAL A 13 30.20 -55.85 10.84
CA VAL A 13 30.03 -54.74 11.79
C VAL A 13 29.18 -53.67 11.13
N THR A 14 27.96 -53.47 11.61
CA THR A 14 27.06 -52.41 11.14
C THR A 14 27.40 -51.10 11.84
N THR A 15 27.84 -50.10 11.08
CA THR A 15 28.12 -48.75 11.59
C THR A 15 26.85 -47.90 11.55
N VAL A 16 26.39 -47.40 12.70
CA VAL A 16 25.33 -46.38 12.76
C VAL A 16 25.98 -45.01 12.60
N ALA A 17 25.65 -44.31 11.52
CA ALA A 17 26.09 -42.94 11.30
C ALA A 17 25.12 -41.97 12.01
N VAL A 18 25.64 -41.20 12.97
CA VAL A 18 24.91 -40.07 13.57
C VAL A 18 25.15 -38.83 12.71
N ALA A 19 24.10 -38.32 12.08
CA ALA A 19 24.15 -37.06 11.35
C ALA A 19 23.98 -35.88 12.34
N LEU A 20 25.03 -35.07 12.49
CA LEU A 20 24.96 -33.80 13.23
C LEU A 20 24.31 -32.75 12.32
N ALA A 21 23.05 -32.41 12.59
CA ALA A 21 22.40 -31.27 11.97
C ALA A 21 23.00 -29.98 12.54
N THR A 22 23.85 -29.30 11.78
CA THR A 22 24.32 -27.95 12.09
C THR A 22 23.18 -26.96 11.82
N GLY A 23 22.33 -26.74 12.82
CA GLY A 23 21.35 -25.66 12.79
C GLY A 23 22.06 -24.30 12.79
N VAL A 24 22.19 -23.68 11.62
CA VAL A 24 22.56 -22.27 11.53
C VAL A 24 21.32 -21.48 11.97
N ALA A 25 21.37 -20.90 13.16
CA ALA A 25 20.33 -19.97 13.59
C ALA A 25 20.30 -18.80 12.60
N ALA A 26 19.17 -18.62 11.91
CA ALA A 26 18.96 -17.45 11.06
C ALA A 26 19.05 -16.20 11.96
N THR A 27 19.99 -15.31 11.68
CA THR A 27 20.00 -13.97 12.26
C THR A 27 18.65 -13.31 11.94
N PRO A 28 17.95 -12.71 12.92
CA PRO A 28 16.72 -11.97 12.63
C PRO A 28 17.05 -10.90 11.59
N ALA A 29 16.31 -10.90 10.48
CA ALA A 29 16.45 -9.88 9.47
C ALA A 29 16.18 -8.52 10.14
N HIS A 30 17.21 -7.68 10.24
CA HIS A 30 17.00 -6.28 10.61
C HIS A 30 16.10 -5.67 9.55
N ALA A 31 14.98 -5.06 9.97
CA ALA A 31 14.15 -4.30 9.04
C ALA A 31 15.04 -3.30 8.31
N ALA A 32 15.00 -3.33 6.98
CA ALA A 32 15.78 -2.41 6.16
C ALA A 32 15.40 -0.98 6.56
N ALA A 33 16.38 -0.10 6.76
CA ALA A 33 16.09 1.29 7.07
C ALA A 33 15.24 1.92 5.96
N LEU A 34 14.31 2.79 6.35
CA LEU A 34 13.55 3.60 5.39
C LEU A 34 14.50 4.34 4.45
N PRO A 35 14.16 4.44 3.15
CA PRO A 35 15.02 5.14 2.21
C PRO A 35 14.98 6.65 2.43
N SER A 36 15.80 7.38 1.67
CA SER A 36 15.76 8.84 1.71
C SER A 36 14.42 9.37 1.20
N ARG A 37 14.04 10.58 1.64
CA ARG A 37 12.86 11.29 1.09
C ARG A 37 12.90 11.41 -0.43
N ALA A 38 14.07 11.66 -1.00
CA ALA A 38 14.23 11.80 -2.45
C ALA A 38 13.92 10.49 -3.18
N THR A 39 14.40 9.37 -2.64
CA THR A 39 14.09 8.03 -3.14
C THR A 39 12.61 7.73 -3.04
N TRP A 40 12.00 7.97 -1.88
CA TRP A 40 10.56 7.75 -1.70
C TRP A 40 9.70 8.59 -2.64
N LEU A 41 10.06 9.86 -2.86
CA LEU A 41 9.36 10.70 -3.83
C LEU A 41 9.48 10.16 -5.27
N ALA A 42 10.64 9.64 -5.65
CA ALA A 42 10.84 9.04 -6.97
C ALA A 42 10.00 7.75 -7.14
N ASP A 43 9.96 6.89 -6.11
CA ASP A 43 9.17 5.67 -6.14
C ASP A 43 7.66 5.97 -6.19
N VAL A 44 7.19 6.97 -5.43
CA VAL A 44 5.80 7.44 -5.50
C VAL A 44 5.48 8.02 -6.88
N GLN A 45 6.39 8.80 -7.48
CA GLN A 45 6.21 9.34 -8.83
C GLN A 45 6.03 8.20 -9.85
N ALA A 46 6.87 7.16 -9.80
CA ALA A 46 6.79 6.05 -10.75
C ALA A 46 5.44 5.31 -10.74
N VAL A 47 4.82 5.15 -9.58
CA VAL A 47 3.46 4.57 -9.48
C VAL A 47 2.40 5.59 -9.90
N THR A 48 2.57 6.85 -9.52
CA THR A 48 1.63 7.92 -9.84
C THR A 48 1.59 8.21 -11.34
N ASP A 49 2.70 8.08 -12.06
CA ASP A 49 2.76 8.20 -13.52
C ASP A 49 1.92 7.11 -14.21
N GLN A 50 1.91 5.89 -13.66
CA GLN A 50 1.05 4.81 -14.16
C GLN A 50 -0.43 5.12 -13.91
N ALA A 51 -0.75 5.73 -12.76
CA ALA A 51 -2.10 6.18 -12.45
C ALA A 51 -2.54 7.31 -13.39
N ALA A 52 -1.65 8.28 -13.65
CA ALA A 52 -1.90 9.39 -14.56
C ALA A 52 -2.19 8.90 -15.98
N GLY A 53 -1.36 8.01 -16.53
CA GLY A 53 -1.59 7.44 -17.86
C GLY A 53 -2.88 6.63 -17.95
N TYR A 54 -3.23 5.89 -16.89
CA TYR A 54 -4.52 5.20 -16.84
C TYR A 54 -5.71 6.18 -16.83
N LEU A 55 -5.61 7.30 -16.09
CA LEU A 55 -6.67 8.31 -16.04
C LEU A 55 -6.80 9.06 -17.38
N ASP A 56 -5.70 9.34 -18.07
CA ASP A 56 -5.71 9.94 -19.42
C ASP A 56 -6.53 9.11 -20.40
N ASP A 57 -6.47 7.78 -20.30
CA ASP A 57 -7.28 6.88 -21.14
C ASP A 57 -8.72 6.73 -20.62
N ARG A 58 -8.89 6.73 -19.29
CA ARG A 58 -10.17 6.35 -18.65
C ARG A 58 -11.16 7.49 -18.48
N LEU A 59 -10.71 8.71 -18.19
CA LEU A 59 -11.56 9.87 -17.90
C LEU A 59 -12.15 10.59 -19.13
N PRO A 60 -11.59 10.51 -20.35
CA PRO A 60 -12.26 11.00 -21.55
C PRO A 60 -13.59 10.25 -21.86
N ALA A 61 -13.85 9.12 -21.20
CA ALA A 61 -15.07 8.34 -21.40
C ALA A 61 -16.30 9.00 -20.76
N SER A 62 -17.17 9.56 -21.61
CA SER A 62 -18.44 10.17 -21.20
C SER A 62 -19.45 9.15 -20.67
N GLY A 63 -20.16 9.48 -19.58
CA GLY A 63 -21.38 8.77 -19.13
C GLY A 63 -21.38 8.31 -17.68
N VAL A 64 -20.25 8.40 -16.97
CA VAL A 64 -20.15 8.09 -15.54
C VAL A 64 -19.77 9.34 -14.74
N ARG A 65 -20.22 9.42 -13.49
CA ARG A 65 -19.68 10.41 -12.53
C ARG A 65 -18.41 9.82 -11.95
N ALA A 66 -17.29 10.01 -12.63
CA ALA A 66 -16.02 9.44 -12.21
C ALA A 66 -15.53 10.03 -10.88
N ALA A 67 -14.83 9.21 -10.10
CA ALA A 67 -14.17 9.61 -8.88
C ALA A 67 -12.80 8.92 -8.75
N ILE A 68 -11.85 9.61 -8.12
CA ILE A 68 -10.66 8.98 -7.56
C ILE A 68 -10.72 9.04 -6.04
N VAL A 69 -10.14 8.05 -5.38
CA VAL A 69 -9.98 7.97 -3.93
C VAL A 69 -8.50 8.03 -3.59
N LEU A 70 -8.13 8.87 -2.64
CA LEU A 70 -6.77 9.04 -2.15
C LEU A 70 -6.72 8.80 -0.63
N ASP A 71 -5.77 8.01 -0.16
CA ASP A 71 -5.34 8.08 1.23
C ASP A 71 -4.57 9.38 1.54
N ILE A 72 -4.40 9.71 2.82
CA ILE A 72 -3.70 10.91 3.28
C ILE A 72 -2.27 10.61 3.74
N ASP A 73 -2.06 9.71 4.70
CA ASP A 73 -0.82 9.61 5.44
C ASP A 73 0.23 8.80 4.68
N ASN A 74 1.36 9.42 4.31
CA ASN A 74 2.34 8.83 3.39
C ASN A 74 1.78 8.50 1.99
N THR A 75 0.63 9.09 1.65
CA THR A 75 0.03 9.11 0.32
C THR A 75 -0.09 10.56 -0.18
N ALA A 76 -1.15 11.29 0.18
CA ALA A 76 -1.32 12.69 -0.23
C ALA A 76 -0.42 13.66 0.55
N LEU A 77 -0.12 13.37 1.81
CA LEU A 77 0.76 14.14 2.68
C LEU A 77 1.98 13.32 3.09
N GLN A 78 3.14 13.97 3.20
CA GLN A 78 4.41 13.33 3.54
C GLN A 78 4.57 13.14 5.06
N SER A 79 3.58 12.53 5.73
CA SER A 79 3.47 12.45 7.19
C SER A 79 4.73 11.92 7.88
N LYS A 80 5.50 11.03 7.24
CA LYS A 80 6.80 10.57 7.74
C LYS A 80 7.97 11.50 7.41
N TYR A 81 8.08 11.96 6.17
CA TYR A 81 9.31 12.59 5.65
C TYR A 81 9.35 14.11 5.81
N LYS A 82 8.21 14.77 5.63
CA LYS A 82 8.05 16.22 5.76
C LYS A 82 6.59 16.52 6.09
N PRO A 83 6.20 16.40 7.37
CA PRO A 83 4.81 16.55 7.78
C PRO A 83 4.16 17.80 7.21
N TYR A 84 2.88 17.69 6.85
CA TYR A 84 2.05 18.73 6.24
C TYR A 84 2.38 19.13 4.81
N ASP A 85 3.54 18.79 4.25
CA ASP A 85 3.79 18.97 2.81
C ASP A 85 2.97 17.98 1.97
N ALA A 86 2.48 18.44 0.82
CA ALA A 86 1.92 17.56 -0.21
C ALA A 86 2.99 16.63 -0.77
N THR A 87 2.59 15.40 -1.09
CA THR A 87 3.33 14.53 -1.99
C THR A 87 3.13 15.03 -3.42
N PRO A 88 4.17 15.60 -4.10
CA PRO A 88 3.97 16.37 -5.32
C PRO A 88 3.30 15.60 -6.46
N ALA A 89 3.67 14.34 -6.66
CA ALA A 89 3.10 13.48 -7.70
C ALA A 89 1.60 13.25 -7.46
N VAL A 90 1.21 12.93 -6.22
CA VAL A 90 -0.19 12.66 -5.85
C VAL A 90 -1.04 13.94 -5.96
N LEU A 91 -0.47 15.11 -5.62
CA LEU A 91 -1.13 16.39 -5.84
C LEU A 91 -1.34 16.68 -7.34
N ALA A 92 -0.36 16.36 -8.18
CA ALA A 92 -0.49 16.49 -9.64
C ALA A 92 -1.60 15.57 -10.18
N LEU A 93 -1.64 14.31 -9.74
CA LEU A 93 -2.68 13.35 -10.11
C LEU A 93 -4.08 13.85 -9.70
N ALA A 94 -4.24 14.37 -8.49
CA ALA A 94 -5.51 14.93 -8.03
C ALA A 94 -5.95 16.13 -8.88
N ARG A 95 -5.01 16.96 -9.33
CA ARG A 95 -5.30 18.10 -10.22
C ARG A 95 -5.69 17.65 -11.61
N GLN A 96 -4.98 16.69 -12.19
CA GLN A 96 -5.31 16.05 -13.47
C GLN A 96 -6.72 15.46 -13.42
N ALA A 97 -6.99 14.57 -12.46
CA ALA A 97 -8.29 13.93 -12.32
C ALA A 97 -9.45 14.94 -12.25
N ARG A 98 -9.28 16.04 -11.52
CA ARG A 98 -10.29 17.12 -11.48
C ARG A 98 -10.41 17.90 -12.78
N ALA A 99 -9.29 18.18 -13.45
CA ALA A 99 -9.30 18.84 -14.75
C ALA A 99 -10.05 18.00 -15.79
N ASP A 100 -9.95 16.67 -15.67
CA ASP A 100 -10.62 15.70 -16.53
C ASP A 100 -12.02 15.31 -16.04
N GLY A 101 -12.57 16.05 -15.07
CA GLY A 101 -13.97 15.94 -14.64
C GLY A 101 -14.26 14.88 -13.57
N ALA A 102 -13.24 14.23 -13.00
CA ALA A 102 -13.42 13.33 -11.88
C ALA A 102 -13.54 14.08 -10.54
N ALA A 103 -14.38 13.56 -9.65
CA ALA A 103 -14.38 13.94 -8.24
C ALA A 103 -13.13 13.39 -7.54
N VAL A 104 -12.66 14.08 -6.51
CA VAL A 104 -11.56 13.61 -5.66
C VAL A 104 -12.10 13.41 -4.25
N PHE A 105 -11.95 12.21 -3.71
CA PHE A 105 -12.32 11.89 -2.33
C PHE A 105 -11.07 11.53 -1.54
N PHE A 106 -11.04 11.96 -0.29
CA PHE A 106 -10.07 11.46 0.68
C PHE A 106 -10.71 10.41 1.57
N VAL A 107 -10.02 9.30 1.82
CA VAL A 107 -10.47 8.22 2.71
C VAL A 107 -9.32 7.86 3.63
N THR A 108 -9.45 8.19 4.92
CA THR A 108 -8.36 8.11 5.89
C THR A 108 -8.81 7.47 7.20
N ALA A 109 -7.86 6.88 7.93
CA ALA A 109 -8.08 6.40 9.30
C ALA A 109 -7.89 7.49 10.36
N ARG A 110 -7.54 8.73 9.96
CA ARG A 110 -7.47 9.88 10.88
C ARG A 110 -8.80 10.06 11.62
N PRO A 111 -8.79 10.30 12.93
CA PRO A 111 -10.02 10.56 13.68
C PRO A 111 -10.76 11.81 13.20
N GLU A 112 -12.11 11.76 13.18
CA GLU A 112 -12.96 12.90 12.80
C GLU A 112 -12.71 14.15 13.66
N ILE A 113 -12.29 13.96 14.91
CA ILE A 113 -11.99 15.06 15.83
C ILE A 113 -10.84 15.97 15.35
N ILE A 114 -10.02 15.51 14.39
CA ILE A 114 -8.95 16.30 13.76
C ILE A 114 -9.21 16.58 12.28
N GLU A 115 -10.43 16.37 11.80
CA GLU A 115 -10.81 16.57 10.40
C GLU A 115 -10.53 17.99 9.93
N ALA A 116 -11.02 18.99 10.67
CA ALA A 116 -10.83 20.40 10.32
C ALA A 116 -9.34 20.78 10.20
N ALA A 117 -8.48 20.27 11.08
CA ALA A 117 -7.03 20.48 10.99
C ALA A 117 -6.43 19.78 9.76
N THR A 118 -6.93 18.60 9.43
CA THR A 118 -6.53 17.84 8.23
C THR A 118 -6.91 18.58 6.95
N GLU A 119 -8.14 19.09 6.87
CA GLU A 119 -8.62 19.88 5.74
C GLU A 119 -7.82 21.18 5.55
N LEU A 120 -7.48 21.88 6.64
CA LEU A 120 -6.63 23.07 6.58
C LEU A 120 -5.26 22.74 5.98
N ASN A 121 -4.63 21.63 6.37
CA ASN A 121 -3.34 21.20 5.82
C ASN A 121 -3.46 20.86 4.33
N LEU A 122 -4.47 20.09 3.93
CA LEU A 122 -4.72 19.73 2.53
C LEU A 122 -4.96 20.97 1.66
N SER A 123 -5.78 21.91 2.13
CA SER A 123 -6.07 23.16 1.42
C SER A 123 -4.83 24.03 1.30
N ALA A 124 -4.03 24.14 2.36
CA ALA A 124 -2.81 24.95 2.39
C ALA A 124 -1.77 24.50 1.36
N VAL A 125 -1.67 23.19 1.09
CA VAL A 125 -0.79 22.64 0.05
C VAL A 125 -1.45 22.55 -1.34
N GLY A 126 -2.69 23.00 -1.46
CA GLY A 126 -3.36 23.22 -2.73
C GLY A 126 -4.19 22.04 -3.24
N TYR A 127 -4.59 21.10 -2.38
CA TYR A 127 -5.61 20.13 -2.72
C TYR A 127 -7.00 20.78 -2.83
N ARG A 128 -7.84 20.17 -3.65
CA ARG A 128 -9.27 20.44 -3.79
C ARG A 128 -9.95 19.08 -3.84
N TRP A 129 -11.02 18.90 -3.09
CA TRP A 129 -11.73 17.63 -2.96
C TRP A 129 -13.24 17.84 -2.99
N THR A 130 -13.95 16.74 -3.19
CA THR A 130 -15.41 16.66 -3.11
C THR A 130 -15.86 16.35 -1.70
N ASP A 131 -15.15 15.43 -1.02
CA ASP A 131 -15.46 15.04 0.36
C ASP A 131 -14.28 14.32 1.01
N ILE A 132 -14.31 14.23 2.34
CA ILE A 132 -13.33 13.49 3.15
C ILE A 132 -14.06 12.53 4.08
N TYR A 133 -13.60 11.28 4.12
CA TYR A 133 -14.06 10.27 5.06
C TYR A 133 -12.97 10.05 6.10
N THR A 134 -13.26 10.46 7.34
CA THR A 134 -12.44 10.21 8.53
C THR A 134 -13.00 9.05 9.35
N ARG A 135 -12.24 8.60 10.36
CA ARG A 135 -12.72 7.63 11.35
C ARG A 135 -13.64 8.33 12.34
N LEU A 136 -14.92 7.95 12.33
CA LEU A 136 -15.92 8.47 13.27
C LEU A 136 -15.56 8.14 14.73
N THR A 137 -15.98 9.00 15.66
CA THR A 137 -15.82 8.75 17.09
C THR A 137 -16.59 7.48 17.45
N PHE A 138 -15.94 6.59 18.21
CA PHE A 138 -16.44 5.27 18.58
C PHE A 138 -16.56 4.24 17.44
N ASP A 139 -16.01 4.51 16.25
CA ASP A 139 -15.78 3.44 15.27
C ASP A 139 -14.46 2.71 15.57
N PHE A 140 -14.57 1.47 16.04
CA PHE A 140 -13.45 0.58 16.37
C PHE A 140 -13.16 -0.46 15.29
N SER A 141 -13.78 -0.33 14.11
CA SER A 141 -13.49 -1.20 12.97
C SER A 141 -12.01 -1.11 12.57
N ASP A 142 -11.46 -2.17 11.99
CA ASP A 142 -10.13 -2.11 11.39
C ASP A 142 -10.09 -1.12 10.20
N ASN A 143 -8.89 -0.68 9.82
CA ASN A 143 -8.70 0.31 8.76
C ASN A 143 -9.27 -0.15 7.41
N GLN A 144 -9.16 -1.43 7.06
CA GLN A 144 -9.70 -1.89 5.78
C GLN A 144 -11.24 -1.81 5.77
N THR A 145 -11.87 -2.23 6.86
CA THR A 145 -13.33 -2.20 7.00
C THR A 145 -13.89 -0.78 6.88
N LEU A 146 -13.31 0.21 7.58
CA LEU A 146 -13.80 1.59 7.49
C LEU A 146 -13.59 2.17 6.09
N LYS A 147 -12.43 1.91 5.46
CA LYS A 147 -12.13 2.44 4.12
C LYS A 147 -13.00 1.80 3.04
N THR A 148 -13.33 0.52 3.19
CA THR A 148 -14.29 -0.18 2.33
C THR A 148 -15.69 0.43 2.45
N LYS A 149 -16.16 0.69 3.68
CA LYS A 149 -17.46 1.35 3.91
C LYS A 149 -17.51 2.74 3.27
N ALA A 150 -16.44 3.53 3.35
CA ALA A 150 -16.34 4.83 2.70
C ALA A 150 -16.47 4.73 1.16
N ARG A 151 -15.75 3.79 0.52
CA ARG A 151 -15.86 3.58 -0.94
C ARG A 151 -17.25 3.13 -1.37
N ILE A 152 -17.90 2.25 -0.60
CA ILE A 152 -19.29 1.86 -0.83
C ILE A 152 -20.22 3.09 -0.77
N ASP A 153 -20.01 4.00 0.19
CA ASP A 153 -20.82 5.21 0.30
C ASP A 153 -20.62 6.16 -0.90
N ILE A 154 -19.39 6.31 -1.37
CA ILE A 154 -19.07 7.06 -2.60
C ILE A 154 -19.82 6.48 -3.80
N GLU A 155 -19.82 5.16 -3.97
CA GLU A 155 -20.59 4.49 -5.04
C GLU A 155 -22.11 4.73 -4.89
N LYS A 156 -22.65 4.63 -3.67
CA LYS A 156 -24.07 4.91 -3.38
C LYS A 156 -24.45 6.35 -3.72
N ARG A 157 -23.52 7.30 -3.65
CA ARG A 157 -23.70 8.69 -4.09
C ARG A 157 -23.69 8.84 -5.62
N GLY A 158 -23.58 7.73 -6.35
CA GLY A 158 -23.65 7.65 -7.81
C GLY A 158 -22.32 7.87 -8.51
N TYR A 159 -21.20 7.78 -7.79
CA TYR A 159 -19.87 7.86 -8.40
C TYR A 159 -19.36 6.49 -8.83
N THR A 160 -18.54 6.46 -9.87
CA THR A 160 -17.71 5.30 -10.22
C THR A 160 -16.28 5.59 -9.80
N ILE A 161 -15.74 4.83 -8.84
CA ILE A 161 -14.35 4.98 -8.39
C ILE A 161 -13.44 4.35 -9.44
N VAL A 162 -12.85 5.16 -10.31
CA VAL A 162 -11.98 4.68 -11.39
C VAL A 162 -10.57 4.37 -10.89
N ALA A 163 -10.08 5.12 -9.90
CA ALA A 163 -8.78 4.89 -9.29
C ALA A 163 -8.83 5.04 -7.77
N ASN A 164 -8.17 4.13 -7.05
CA ASN A 164 -7.93 4.23 -5.62
C ASN A 164 -6.42 4.15 -5.35
N VAL A 165 -5.87 5.17 -4.70
CA VAL A 165 -4.42 5.34 -4.48
C VAL A 165 -4.14 5.40 -2.99
N GLY A 166 -3.20 4.58 -2.54
CA GLY A 166 -2.80 4.52 -1.13
C GLY A 166 -1.50 3.74 -0.95
N ASN A 167 -0.82 3.96 0.15
CA ASN A 167 0.43 3.28 0.49
C ASN A 167 0.22 2.03 1.34
N SER A 168 -0.96 1.80 1.92
CA SER A 168 -1.26 0.61 2.72
C SER A 168 -2.01 -0.44 1.92
N ALA A 169 -1.88 -1.71 2.31
CA ALA A 169 -2.80 -2.76 1.86
C ALA A 169 -4.26 -2.46 2.27
N THR A 170 -4.46 -1.83 3.43
CA THR A 170 -5.80 -1.50 3.95
C THR A 170 -6.51 -0.39 3.17
N ASP A 171 -5.75 0.45 2.45
CA ASP A 171 -6.30 1.48 1.56
C ASP A 171 -7.01 0.87 0.36
N LEU A 172 -6.49 -0.26 -0.11
CA LEU A 172 -6.83 -0.84 -1.41
C LEU A 172 -7.68 -2.11 -1.29
N GLY A 173 -7.54 -2.84 -0.18
CA GLY A 173 -8.29 -4.06 0.11
C GLY A 173 -9.79 -3.79 0.26
N GLY A 174 -10.61 -4.78 -0.09
CA GLY A 174 -12.08 -4.70 0.02
C GLY A 174 -12.81 -4.26 -1.25
N GLY A 175 -12.12 -3.99 -2.36
CA GLY A 175 -12.75 -3.68 -3.66
C GLY A 175 -13.29 -2.24 -3.76
N HIS A 176 -14.32 -2.05 -4.60
CA HIS A 176 -14.97 -0.75 -4.86
C HIS A 176 -14.07 0.30 -5.54
N ALA A 177 -13.23 -0.17 -6.46
CA ALA A 177 -12.48 0.67 -7.39
C ALA A 177 -12.19 -0.15 -8.66
N GLU A 178 -12.25 0.47 -9.84
CA GLU A 178 -11.87 -0.20 -11.09
C GLU A 178 -10.38 -0.56 -11.11
N ARG A 179 -9.53 0.35 -10.63
CA ARG A 179 -8.10 0.14 -10.52
C ARG A 179 -7.54 0.67 -9.20
N THR A 180 -6.61 -0.08 -8.63
CA THR A 180 -5.87 0.30 -7.42
C THR A 180 -4.42 0.59 -7.77
N PHE A 181 -3.82 1.56 -7.07
CA PHE A 181 -2.42 1.94 -7.23
C PHE A 181 -1.75 1.98 -5.86
N LYS A 182 -0.91 0.98 -5.59
CA LYS A 182 -0.19 0.82 -4.34
C LYS A 182 1.10 1.62 -4.36
N LEU A 183 1.15 2.67 -3.54
CA LEU A 183 2.37 3.43 -3.28
C LEU A 183 3.33 2.61 -2.39
N PRO A 184 4.64 2.90 -2.44
CA PRO A 184 5.63 2.22 -1.61
C PRO A 184 5.39 2.49 -0.11
N ASP A 185 5.38 1.41 0.68
CA ASP A 185 5.37 1.43 2.15
C ASP A 185 6.59 0.78 2.80
N TYR A 186 7.50 0.22 2.00
CA TYR A 186 8.75 -0.42 2.44
C TYR A 186 8.52 -1.48 3.52
N ASP A 187 7.74 -2.50 3.17
CA ASP A 187 7.36 -3.60 4.07
C ASP A 187 6.53 -3.14 5.27
N GLY A 188 5.62 -2.20 5.03
CA GLY A 188 4.70 -1.65 6.04
C GLY A 188 5.32 -0.61 6.99
N GLN A 189 6.57 -0.18 6.76
CA GLN A 189 7.22 0.84 7.58
C GLN A 189 6.63 2.24 7.42
N LEU A 190 5.78 2.46 6.41
CA LEU A 190 5.02 3.69 6.19
C LEU A 190 3.50 3.51 6.32
N ASP A 191 3.01 2.34 6.77
CA ASP A 191 1.58 2.08 7.00
C ASP A 191 0.97 3.02 8.06
#